data_AF-A0A935Z2T5-F1
#
_entry.id   AF-A0A935Z2T5-F1
#
_cell.length_a   1.000
_cell.length_b   1.000
_cell.length_c   1.000
_cell.angle_alpha   90.00
_cell.angle_beta   90.00
_cell.angle_gamma   90.00
#
_symmetry.space_group_name_H-M   'P 1'
#
loop_
_entity.id
_entity.type
_entity.pdbx_description
1 polymer ?
#
loop_
_entity_poly.entity_id
_entity_poly.type
_entity_poly.pdbx_seq_one_letter_code
_entity_poly.pdbx_strand_id
1 'polypeptide(L)'
;MTSKVRIAAGAGLVFVAALGFAIAGARFAPSRPPPLKALTAPASEGDTSTLARGDTKKAEALPPSGDEPDLSSVANDDAAPDLRERGLETIAVALREDVPTAVTRIAATDLTSDGYVAAKAIRALSRLSERASDADRARIGERLASWLAAERRRDSPDALGNVSILAEELGKVRHPSSAKALVEALDAADLPLHVESRIVASLGELADPRGAAAIERFEARVPAPTGDDAFEDAIRREAREIAATARDRISRG
;
A
#
# COMPACT_ATOMS: atom_id res chain seq x y z
N MET A 1 50.36 39.73 15.76
CA MET A 1 49.64 38.53 16.25
C MET A 1 48.69 38.08 15.15
N THR A 2 49.16 37.16 14.31
CA THR A 2 48.52 36.67 13.08
C THR A 2 47.89 35.31 13.36
N SER A 3 46.57 35.23 13.43
CA SER A 3 45.85 33.96 13.58
C SER A 3 45.41 33.45 12.23
N LYS A 4 45.90 32.25 11.88
CA LYS A 4 45.70 31.55 10.60
C LYS A 4 44.34 30.85 10.60
N VAL A 5 43.48 31.21 9.65
CA VAL A 5 42.26 30.46 9.32
C VAL A 5 42.67 29.25 8.47
N ARG A 6 42.38 28.04 8.96
CA ARG A 6 42.53 26.80 8.18
C ARG A 6 41.18 26.46 7.56
N ILE A 7 41.09 26.64 6.24
CA ILE A 7 40.04 26.09 5.39
C ILE A 7 40.41 24.63 5.13
N ALA A 8 39.56 23.69 5.52
CA ALA A 8 39.65 22.29 5.12
C ALA A 8 38.55 22.01 4.11
N ALA A 9 38.95 21.91 2.84
CA ALA A 9 38.17 21.33 1.76
C ALA A 9 38.59 19.85 1.58
N GLY A 10 37.62 18.99 1.25
CA GLY A 10 37.85 17.59 0.88
C GLY A 10 36.57 16.78 1.11
N ALA A 11 35.71 16.66 0.10
CA ALA A 11 35.60 15.46 -0.76
C ALA A 11 35.10 14.24 0.05
N GLY A 12 33.89 13.73 -0.13
CA GLY A 12 33.19 13.49 -1.38
C GLY A 12 32.99 11.98 -1.50
N LEU A 13 31.86 11.48 -0.97
CA LEU A 13 31.33 10.16 -1.32
C LEU A 13 29.82 10.13 -0.99
N VAL A 14 28.99 10.47 -1.97
CA VAL A 14 27.54 10.27 -1.89
C VAL A 14 27.28 8.85 -2.37
N PHE A 15 27.02 7.93 -1.43
CA PHE A 15 26.49 6.61 -1.75
C PHE A 15 24.99 6.76 -2.03
N VAL A 16 24.62 6.86 -3.30
CA VAL A 16 23.22 6.71 -3.75
C VAL A 16 22.91 5.21 -3.77
N ALA A 17 22.43 4.67 -2.64
CA ALA A 17 21.81 3.36 -2.62
C ALA A 17 20.34 3.51 -3.01
N ALA A 18 20.07 3.39 -4.31
CA ALA A 18 18.73 3.18 -4.82
C ALA A 18 18.31 1.73 -4.51
N LEU A 19 17.61 1.52 -3.40
CA LEU A 19 16.91 0.27 -3.16
C LEU A 19 15.50 0.39 -3.73
N GLY A 20 15.34 -0.06 -4.98
CA GLY A 20 14.04 -0.27 -5.58
C GLY A 20 13.33 -1.43 -4.89
N PHE A 21 12.23 -1.13 -4.20
CA PHE A 21 11.35 -2.16 -3.66
C PHE A 21 10.54 -2.77 -4.80
N ALA A 22 10.89 -3.99 -5.18
CA ALA A 22 10.05 -4.84 -6.02
C ALA A 22 8.86 -5.31 -5.20
N ILE A 23 7.66 -4.90 -5.60
CA ILE A 23 6.40 -5.42 -5.06
C ILE A 23 6.22 -6.83 -5.63
N ALA A 24 6.63 -7.84 -4.87
CA ALA A 24 6.26 -9.23 -5.13
C ALA A 24 4.85 -9.46 -4.56
N GLY A 25 3.87 -9.48 -5.45
CA GLY A 25 2.51 -9.89 -5.12
C GLY A 25 2.45 -11.38 -4.78
N ALA A 26 2.42 -11.70 -3.49
CA ALA A 26 2.05 -13.03 -3.02
C ALA A 26 0.53 -13.12 -2.94
N ARG A 27 -0.06 -13.86 -3.89
CA ARG A 27 -1.47 -14.22 -3.88
C ARG A 27 -1.76 -15.14 -2.69
N PHE A 28 -2.67 -14.71 -1.82
CA PHE A 28 -3.27 -15.54 -0.78
C PHE A 28 -4.16 -16.59 -1.46
N ALA A 29 -3.82 -17.88 -1.30
CA ALA A 29 -4.71 -18.99 -1.60
C ALA A 29 -5.10 -19.67 -0.28
N PRO A 30 -6.38 -20.02 -0.05
CA PRO A 30 -6.79 -20.72 1.17
C PRO A 30 -6.35 -22.18 1.11
N SER A 31 -5.45 -22.57 2.00
CA SER A 31 -5.02 -23.97 2.18
C SER A 31 -6.19 -24.82 2.70
N ARG A 32 -6.69 -25.75 1.89
CA ARG A 32 -7.52 -26.89 2.35
C ARG A 32 -6.68 -27.77 3.30
N PRO A 33 -7.24 -28.28 4.41
CA PRO A 33 -6.53 -29.23 5.26
C PRO A 33 -6.36 -30.58 4.54
N PRO A 34 -5.25 -31.31 4.79
CA PRO A 34 -5.01 -32.62 4.20
C PRO A 34 -5.94 -33.70 4.79
N PRO A 35 -6.26 -34.76 4.03
CA PRO A 35 -7.07 -35.87 4.53
C PRO A 35 -6.27 -36.74 5.51
N LEU A 36 -6.89 -37.09 6.63
CA LEU A 36 -6.40 -38.12 7.55
C LEU A 36 -6.43 -39.48 6.84
N LYS A 37 -5.25 -40.02 6.52
CA LYS A 37 -5.10 -41.45 6.23
C LYS A 37 -4.92 -42.20 7.54
N ALA A 38 -5.87 -43.09 7.82
CA ALA A 38 -5.83 -44.00 8.95
C ALA A 38 -4.82 -45.15 8.73
N LEU A 39 -4.09 -45.42 9.82
CA LEU A 39 -3.52 -46.68 10.35
C LEU A 39 -2.97 -47.77 9.43
N THR A 40 -1.78 -48.26 9.82
CA THR A 40 -1.39 -49.68 9.65
C THR A 40 -1.07 -50.26 11.03
N ALA A 41 -1.76 -51.35 11.39
CA ALA A 41 -1.63 -52.17 12.61
C ALA A 41 -0.43 -53.15 12.53
N PRO A 42 -0.12 -53.97 13.57
CA PRO A 42 -0.87 -55.20 13.92
C PRO A 42 -1.03 -55.39 15.46
N ALA A 43 -1.81 -56.27 16.09
CA ALA A 43 -2.40 -57.60 15.82
C ALA A 43 -3.74 -57.70 16.60
N SER A 44 -4.85 -58.22 16.06
CA SER A 44 -5.25 -59.62 15.83
C SER A 44 -5.38 -60.49 17.09
N GLU A 45 -6.60 -60.59 17.63
CA GLU A 45 -7.25 -61.82 18.13
C GLU A 45 -8.78 -61.58 18.19
N GLY A 46 -9.59 -62.55 17.74
CA GLY A 46 -11.02 -62.62 18.08
C GLY A 46 -12.05 -62.46 16.95
N ASP A 47 -12.19 -63.49 16.13
CA ASP A 47 -13.41 -64.21 15.75
C ASP A 47 -14.72 -63.56 15.20
N THR A 48 -15.21 -64.22 14.14
CA THR A 48 -16.60 -64.44 13.64
C THR A 48 -17.35 -63.49 12.68
N SER A 49 -17.92 -64.15 11.65
CA SER A 49 -19.16 -63.87 10.87
C SER A 49 -19.05 -62.94 9.64
N THR A 50 -18.84 -63.40 8.39
CA THR A 50 -19.69 -64.19 7.44
C THR A 50 -20.83 -63.41 6.73
N LEU A 51 -20.62 -63.18 5.41
CA LEU A 51 -21.56 -63.07 4.27
C LEU A 51 -22.68 -62.01 4.23
N ALA A 52 -22.64 -61.16 3.19
CA ALA A 52 -23.73 -61.07 2.20
C ALA A 52 -23.26 -60.37 0.90
N ARG A 53 -23.61 -61.01 -0.21
CA ARG A 53 -23.30 -60.72 -1.61
C ARG A 53 -24.50 -60.00 -2.25
N GLY A 54 -24.27 -59.01 -3.10
CA GLY A 54 -25.30 -58.36 -3.89
C GLY A 54 -24.72 -57.62 -5.09
N ASP A 55 -24.71 -58.29 -6.24
CA ASP A 55 -24.37 -57.76 -7.56
C ASP A 55 -25.48 -56.82 -8.09
N THR A 56 -25.15 -55.71 -8.77
CA THR A 56 -25.46 -55.48 -10.20
C THR A 56 -25.20 -54.03 -10.68
N LYS A 57 -24.30 -53.94 -11.66
CA LYS A 57 -24.28 -53.08 -12.88
C LYS A 57 -24.95 -51.69 -12.86
N LYS A 58 -24.14 -50.65 -13.14
CA LYS A 58 -24.41 -49.68 -14.22
C LYS A 58 -23.11 -49.07 -14.74
N ALA A 59 -22.88 -49.19 -16.03
CA ALA A 59 -21.78 -48.57 -16.77
C ALA A 59 -22.14 -47.12 -17.10
N GLU A 60 -21.19 -46.19 -16.98
CA GLU A 60 -21.12 -45.05 -17.89
C GLU A 60 -19.70 -44.48 -17.95
N ALA A 61 -19.34 -44.08 -19.16
CA ALA A 61 -18.00 -43.89 -19.66
C ALA A 61 -17.32 -42.60 -19.17
N LEU A 62 -15.98 -42.60 -19.19
CA LEU A 62 -15.18 -41.37 -19.23
C LEU A 62 -15.49 -40.58 -20.52
N PRO A 63 -15.57 -39.24 -20.43
CA PRO A 63 -15.06 -38.34 -21.45
C PRO A 63 -13.76 -37.62 -20.98
N PRO A 64 -13.00 -37.04 -21.93
CA PRO A 64 -11.56 -36.86 -21.83
C PRO A 64 -11.12 -35.62 -21.07
N SER A 65 -9.85 -35.67 -20.63
CA SER A 65 -9.08 -34.55 -20.10
C SER A 65 -9.10 -33.32 -21.00
N GLY A 66 -9.29 -32.16 -20.39
CA GLY A 66 -9.04 -30.86 -20.99
C GLY A 66 -9.95 -29.82 -20.36
N ASP A 67 -9.45 -29.12 -19.34
CA ASP A 67 -9.79 -27.74 -19.03
C ASP A 67 -8.71 -27.21 -18.08
N GLU A 68 -7.84 -26.36 -18.61
CA GLU A 68 -7.00 -25.49 -17.79
C GLU A 68 -7.90 -24.62 -16.92
N PRO A 69 -7.54 -24.34 -15.65
CA PRO A 69 -8.28 -23.37 -14.87
C PRO A 69 -8.09 -21.99 -15.52
N ASP A 70 -9.15 -21.52 -16.16
CA ASP A 70 -9.32 -20.17 -16.66
C ASP A 70 -9.02 -19.16 -15.53
N LEU A 71 -7.90 -18.46 -15.66
CA LEU A 71 -7.44 -17.42 -14.75
C LEU A 71 -8.11 -16.06 -15.02
N SER A 72 -9.22 -16.00 -15.78
CA SER A 72 -9.84 -14.74 -16.18
C SER A 72 -10.73 -14.06 -15.13
N SER A 73 -11.07 -14.69 -13.99
CA SER A 73 -11.96 -14.04 -13.00
C SER A 73 -11.21 -13.38 -11.83
N VAL A 74 -10.37 -12.40 -12.14
CA VAL A 74 -9.96 -11.39 -11.15
C VAL A 74 -10.97 -10.25 -11.25
N ALA A 75 -11.90 -10.24 -10.29
CA ALA A 75 -12.78 -9.14 -9.90
C ALA A 75 -13.14 -8.13 -11.00
N ASN A 76 -14.33 -8.31 -11.56
CA ASN A 76 -14.96 -7.33 -12.45
C ASN A 76 -14.93 -5.93 -11.84
N ASP A 77 -14.11 -5.12 -12.49
CA ASP A 77 -13.96 -3.70 -12.35
C ASP A 77 -15.05 -3.05 -13.23
N ASP A 78 -16.32 -3.22 -12.83
CA ASP A 78 -17.52 -2.86 -13.61
C ASP A 78 -17.83 -1.35 -13.56
N ALA A 79 -16.80 -0.50 -13.59
CA ALA A 79 -17.03 0.84 -14.14
C ALA A 79 -17.36 0.63 -15.62
N ALA A 80 -18.47 1.20 -16.11
CA ALA A 80 -18.76 1.16 -17.54
C ALA A 80 -17.50 1.61 -18.29
N PRO A 81 -16.96 0.84 -19.25
CA PRO A 81 -15.65 1.10 -19.87
C PRO A 81 -15.49 2.55 -20.35
N ASP A 82 -16.61 3.15 -20.77
CA ASP A 82 -16.77 4.57 -21.09
C ASP A 82 -16.35 5.54 -19.96
N LEU A 83 -16.71 5.28 -18.70
CA LEU A 83 -16.37 6.15 -17.57
C LEU A 83 -14.88 6.14 -17.26
N ARG A 84 -14.26 4.95 -17.33
CA ARG A 84 -12.81 4.79 -17.18
C ARG A 84 -12.06 5.55 -18.26
N GLU A 85 -12.41 5.32 -19.52
CA GLU A 85 -11.75 5.96 -20.65
C GLU A 85 -11.89 7.49 -20.57
N ARG A 86 -13.10 8.00 -20.33
CA ARG A 86 -13.34 9.45 -20.15
C ARG A 86 -12.57 10.02 -18.96
N GLY A 87 -12.50 9.31 -17.84
CA GLY A 87 -11.74 9.74 -16.66
C GLY A 87 -10.24 9.86 -16.97
N LEU A 88 -9.66 8.85 -17.63
CA LEU A 88 -8.25 8.86 -18.02
C LEU A 88 -7.96 9.93 -19.07
N GLU A 89 -8.83 10.12 -20.05
CA GLU A 89 -8.72 11.19 -21.03
C GLU A 89 -8.77 12.57 -20.35
N THR A 90 -9.71 12.77 -19.43
CA THR A 90 -9.85 14.02 -18.66
C THR A 90 -8.55 14.36 -17.93
N ILE A 91 -7.94 13.38 -17.26
CA ILE A 91 -6.66 13.56 -16.57
C ILE A 91 -5.54 13.85 -17.57
N ALA A 92 -5.47 13.10 -18.68
CA ALA A 92 -4.43 13.28 -19.69
C ALA A 92 -4.52 14.67 -20.36
N VAL A 93 -5.72 15.15 -20.65
CA VAL A 93 -5.96 16.50 -21.18
C VAL A 93 -5.57 17.56 -20.15
N ALA A 94 -6.02 17.43 -18.90
CA ALA A 94 -5.68 18.37 -17.82
C ALA A 94 -4.17 18.53 -17.64
N LEU A 95 -3.40 17.43 -17.71
CA LEU A 95 -1.95 17.48 -17.53
C LEU A 95 -1.20 18.30 -18.61
N ARG A 96 -1.83 18.56 -19.76
CA ARG A 96 -1.26 19.40 -20.84
C ARG A 96 -1.57 20.89 -20.65
N GLU A 97 -2.42 21.24 -19.70
CA GLU A 97 -2.82 22.61 -19.41
C GLU A 97 -1.85 23.28 -18.42
N ASP A 98 -2.08 24.59 -18.20
CA ASP A 98 -1.44 25.33 -17.12
C ASP A 98 -1.84 24.75 -15.75
N VAL A 99 -0.96 24.90 -14.75
CA VAL A 99 -1.13 24.25 -13.44
C VAL A 99 -2.48 24.60 -12.78
N PRO A 100 -2.90 25.88 -12.67
CA PRO A 100 -4.18 26.21 -12.06
C PRO A 100 -5.38 25.50 -12.70
N THR A 101 -5.44 25.48 -14.04
CA THR A 101 -6.52 24.80 -14.77
C THR A 101 -6.47 23.29 -14.57
N ALA A 102 -5.27 22.70 -14.67
CA ALA A 102 -5.04 21.27 -14.49
C ALA A 102 -5.44 20.79 -13.08
N VAL A 103 -5.06 21.54 -12.03
CA VAL A 103 -5.43 21.27 -10.65
C VAL A 103 -6.93 21.28 -10.48
N THR A 104 -7.60 22.31 -11.01
CA THR A 104 -9.06 22.44 -10.91
C THR A 104 -9.78 21.25 -11.56
N ARG A 105 -9.35 20.85 -12.75
CA ARG A 105 -9.99 19.74 -13.49
C ARG A 105 -9.75 18.39 -12.83
N ILE A 106 -8.51 18.08 -12.42
CA ILE A 106 -8.21 16.80 -11.79
C ILE A 106 -8.83 16.72 -10.39
N ALA A 107 -8.86 17.83 -9.64
CA ALA A 107 -9.50 17.88 -8.33
C ALA A 107 -11.00 17.55 -8.36
N ALA A 108 -11.67 17.74 -9.50
CA ALA A 108 -13.07 17.38 -9.68
C ALA A 108 -13.33 15.87 -9.86
N THR A 109 -12.27 15.05 -9.95
CA THR A 109 -12.41 13.59 -10.05
C THR A 109 -13.13 13.02 -8.83
N ASP A 110 -14.14 12.19 -9.08
CA ASP A 110 -14.77 11.35 -8.05
C ASP A 110 -13.93 10.09 -7.86
N LEU A 111 -13.30 9.97 -6.69
CA LEU A 111 -12.45 8.82 -6.36
C LEU A 111 -13.26 7.53 -6.10
N THR A 112 -14.59 7.64 -5.95
CA THR A 112 -15.46 6.50 -5.66
C THR A 112 -15.98 5.80 -6.93
N SER A 113 -15.88 6.46 -8.08
CA SER A 113 -16.41 5.97 -9.36
C SER A 113 -15.59 4.82 -9.95
N ASP A 114 -14.26 4.90 -9.88
CA ASP A 114 -13.33 3.92 -10.47
C ASP A 114 -11.97 4.01 -9.75
N GLY A 115 -11.52 2.92 -9.14
CA GLY A 115 -10.28 2.90 -8.35
C GLY A 115 -9.01 3.13 -9.18
N TYR A 116 -8.99 2.73 -10.45
CA TYR A 116 -7.86 2.98 -11.34
C TYR A 116 -7.76 4.45 -11.73
N VAL A 117 -8.90 5.07 -12.08
CA VAL A 117 -8.99 6.51 -12.36
C VAL A 117 -8.63 7.31 -11.12
N ALA A 118 -9.11 6.90 -9.93
CA ALA A 118 -8.77 7.52 -8.66
C ALA A 118 -7.25 7.56 -8.43
N ALA A 119 -6.60 6.40 -8.54
CA ALA A 119 -5.14 6.29 -8.40
C ALA A 119 -4.38 7.19 -9.40
N LYS A 120 -4.88 7.32 -10.64
CA LYS A 120 -4.30 8.20 -11.66
C LYS A 120 -4.50 9.68 -11.33
N ALA A 121 -5.67 10.07 -10.85
CA ALA A 121 -5.96 11.45 -10.47
C ALA A 121 -5.09 11.90 -9.29
N ILE A 122 -4.96 11.06 -8.25
CA ILE A 122 -4.12 11.32 -7.07
C ILE A 122 -2.67 11.58 -7.48
N ARG A 123 -2.09 10.68 -8.29
CA ARG A 123 -0.71 10.82 -8.80
C ARG A 123 -0.55 12.02 -9.72
N ALA A 124 -1.56 12.32 -10.54
CA ALA A 124 -1.51 13.45 -11.45
C ALA A 124 -1.49 14.79 -10.70
N LEU A 125 -2.29 14.96 -9.63
CA LEU A 125 -2.22 16.15 -8.79
C LEU A 125 -0.85 16.34 -8.13
N SER A 126 -0.30 15.27 -7.55
CA SER A 126 1.04 15.31 -6.97
C SER A 126 2.11 15.67 -8.01
N ARG A 127 2.08 15.08 -9.21
CA ARG A 127 3.00 15.45 -10.28
C ARG A 127 2.91 16.93 -10.68
N LEU A 128 1.74 17.55 -10.60
CA LEU A 128 1.61 18.98 -10.87
C LEU A 128 2.37 19.85 -9.86
N SER A 129 2.58 19.38 -8.63
CA SER A 129 3.26 20.15 -7.58
C SER A 129 4.72 20.45 -7.92
N GLU A 130 5.37 19.61 -8.73
CA GLU A 130 6.77 19.77 -9.16
C GLU A 130 7.01 21.06 -9.96
N ARG A 131 5.98 21.53 -10.67
CA ARG A 131 6.01 22.75 -11.50
C ARG A 131 5.05 23.83 -11.03
N ALA A 132 4.41 23.63 -9.89
CA ALA A 132 3.39 24.52 -9.35
C ALA A 132 4.00 25.73 -8.62
N SER A 133 3.26 26.84 -8.61
CA SER A 133 3.51 27.94 -7.69
C SER A 133 3.31 27.48 -6.25
N ASP A 134 3.81 28.24 -5.27
CA ASP A 134 3.62 27.88 -3.86
C ASP A 134 2.14 27.83 -3.46
N ALA A 135 1.34 28.79 -3.95
CA ALA A 135 -0.10 28.83 -3.75
C ALA A 135 -0.81 27.62 -4.38
N ASP A 136 -0.38 27.17 -5.56
CA ASP A 136 -0.95 25.99 -6.21
C ASP A 136 -0.51 24.69 -5.52
N ARG A 137 0.74 24.61 -5.02
CA ARG A 137 1.20 23.49 -4.18
C ARG A 137 0.37 23.37 -2.90
N ALA A 138 0.06 24.51 -2.26
CA ALA A 138 -0.81 24.53 -1.09
C ALA A 138 -2.19 23.94 -1.41
N ARG A 139 -2.82 24.38 -2.51
CA ARG A 139 -4.12 23.86 -2.98
C ARG A 139 -4.09 22.38 -3.32
N ILE A 140 -3.02 21.92 -3.99
CA ILE A 140 -2.81 20.49 -4.28
C ILE A 140 -2.74 19.70 -2.97
N GLY A 141 -1.91 20.14 -2.02
CA GLY A 141 -1.75 19.49 -0.72
C GLY A 141 -3.06 19.44 0.07
N GLU A 142 -3.82 20.54 0.09
CA GLU A 142 -5.15 20.61 0.73
C GLU A 142 -6.15 19.65 0.06
N ARG A 143 -6.14 19.54 -1.27
CA ARG A 143 -7.03 18.62 -1.97
C ARG A 143 -6.68 17.16 -1.69
N LEU A 144 -5.40 16.80 -1.76
CA LEU A 144 -4.95 15.45 -1.42
C LEU A 144 -5.24 15.11 0.05
N ALA A 145 -5.07 16.07 0.97
CA ALA A 145 -5.42 15.90 2.38
C ALA A 145 -6.93 15.67 2.58
N SER A 146 -7.76 16.42 1.86
CA SER A 146 -9.22 16.25 1.86
C SER A 146 -9.62 14.86 1.35
N TRP A 147 -9.01 14.38 0.27
CA TRP A 147 -9.21 13.02 -0.22
C TRP A 147 -8.73 11.96 0.77
N LEU A 148 -7.57 12.13 1.41
CA LEU A 148 -7.07 11.21 2.44
C LEU A 148 -8.08 11.08 3.58
N ALA A 149 -8.60 12.21 4.08
CA ALA A 149 -9.60 12.20 5.13
C ALA A 149 -10.91 11.51 4.70
N ALA A 150 -11.33 11.69 3.44
CA ALA A 150 -12.54 11.06 2.92
C ALA A 150 -12.38 9.54 2.74
N GLU A 151 -11.30 9.10 2.09
CA GLU A 151 -11.00 7.69 1.81
C GLU A 151 -10.80 6.88 3.09
N ARG A 152 -10.19 7.46 4.13
CA ARG A 152 -10.03 6.79 5.43
C ARG A 152 -11.36 6.43 6.11
N ARG A 153 -12.44 7.14 5.79
CA ARG A 153 -13.79 6.86 6.34
C ARG A 153 -14.62 5.98 5.42
N ARG A 154 -14.11 5.63 4.25
CA ARG A 154 -14.85 4.86 3.24
C ARG A 154 -14.67 3.37 3.51
N ASP A 155 -15.79 2.68 3.65
CA ASP A 155 -15.82 1.23 3.78
C ASP A 155 -16.00 0.60 2.40
N SER A 156 -14.90 0.53 1.64
CA SER A 156 -14.87 -0.13 0.33
C SER A 156 -13.54 -0.82 0.08
N PRO A 157 -13.50 -1.87 -0.77
CA PRO A 157 -12.29 -2.65 -1.01
C PRO A 157 -11.10 -1.84 -1.53
N ASP A 158 -11.36 -0.77 -2.28
CA ASP A 158 -10.36 0.09 -2.92
C ASP A 158 -9.91 1.27 -2.03
N ALA A 159 -10.65 1.59 -0.96
CA ALA A 159 -10.37 2.75 -0.11
C ALA A 159 -8.97 2.69 0.53
N LEU A 160 -8.59 1.55 1.11
CA LEU A 160 -7.26 1.38 1.71
C LEU A 160 -6.13 1.54 0.69
N GLY A 161 -6.34 1.06 -0.55
CA GLY A 161 -5.41 1.27 -1.65
C GLY A 161 -5.24 2.75 -1.96
N ASN A 162 -6.34 3.49 -2.05
CA ASN A 162 -6.33 4.94 -2.27
C ASN A 162 -5.65 5.69 -1.10
N VAL A 163 -5.94 5.31 0.16
CA VAL A 163 -5.28 5.90 1.35
C VAL A 163 -3.76 5.73 1.27
N SER A 164 -3.26 4.55 0.92
CA SER A 164 -1.82 4.32 0.78
C SER A 164 -1.20 5.18 -0.33
N ILE A 165 -1.88 5.34 -1.46
CA ILE A 165 -1.41 6.18 -2.57
C ILE A 165 -1.44 7.66 -2.15
N LEU A 166 -2.51 8.11 -1.50
CA LEU A 166 -2.65 9.48 -1.00
C LEU A 166 -1.55 9.84 0.00
N ALA A 167 -1.23 8.93 0.92
CA ALA A 167 -0.13 9.12 1.87
C ALA A 167 1.21 9.31 1.14
N GLU A 168 1.52 8.42 0.17
CA GLU A 168 2.71 8.52 -0.66
C GLU A 168 2.79 9.85 -1.42
N GLU A 169 1.71 10.21 -2.10
CA GLU A 169 1.65 11.40 -2.95
C GLU A 169 1.69 12.71 -2.13
N LEU A 170 1.10 12.75 -0.92
CA LEU A 170 1.25 13.88 -0.01
C LEU A 170 2.72 14.13 0.38
N GLY A 171 3.52 13.06 0.52
CA GLY A 171 4.96 13.15 0.77
C GLY A 171 5.75 13.85 -0.35
N LYS A 172 5.24 13.81 -1.58
CA LYS A 172 5.89 14.39 -2.77
C LYS A 172 5.56 15.87 -2.99
N VAL A 173 4.43 16.36 -2.46
CA VAL A 173 4.00 17.76 -2.63
C VAL A 173 4.93 18.77 -1.95
N ARG A 174 5.65 18.35 -0.90
CA ARG A 174 6.61 19.17 -0.14
C ARG A 174 6.02 20.51 0.35
N HIS A 175 4.79 20.47 0.84
CA HIS A 175 4.10 21.64 1.41
C HIS A 175 3.72 21.41 2.88
N PRO A 176 3.74 22.44 3.75
CA PRO A 176 3.39 22.30 5.14
C PRO A 176 2.01 21.69 5.45
N SER A 177 1.02 21.86 4.58
CA SER A 177 -0.30 21.22 4.74
C SER A 177 -0.24 19.70 4.60
N SER A 178 0.69 19.17 3.79
CA SER A 178 0.87 17.72 3.63
C SER A 178 1.34 17.05 4.92
N ALA A 179 2.36 17.62 5.57
CA ALA A 179 2.86 17.08 6.84
C ALA A 179 1.76 17.06 7.91
N LYS A 180 0.95 18.13 8.00
CA LYS A 180 -0.18 18.19 8.93
C LYS A 180 -1.18 17.06 8.68
N ALA A 181 -1.59 16.86 7.42
CA ALA A 181 -2.55 15.81 7.08
C ALA A 181 -2.03 14.40 7.36
N LEU A 182 -0.74 14.15 7.09
CA LEU A 182 -0.09 12.88 7.39
C LEU A 182 0.03 12.63 8.90
N VAL A 183 0.36 13.65 9.69
CA VAL A 183 0.36 13.57 11.16
C VAL A 183 -1.03 13.23 11.69
N GLU A 184 -2.07 13.94 11.24
CA GLU A 184 -3.46 13.67 11.65
C GLU A 184 -3.91 12.25 11.28
N ALA A 185 -3.47 11.74 10.12
CA ALA A 185 -3.76 10.37 9.71
C ALA A 185 -3.02 9.32 10.57
N LEU A 186 -1.76 9.56 10.91
CA LEU A 186 -0.97 8.66 11.74
C LEU A 186 -1.43 8.65 13.21
N ASP A 187 -1.85 9.79 13.74
CA ASP A 187 -2.29 9.92 15.13
C ASP A 187 -3.64 9.27 15.41
N ALA A 188 -4.49 9.15 14.40
CA ALA A 188 -5.79 8.49 14.54
C ALA A 188 -5.68 6.99 14.86
N ALA A 189 -4.56 6.36 14.49
CA ALA A 189 -4.22 4.98 14.85
C ALA A 189 -5.30 3.93 14.49
N ASP A 190 -5.98 4.14 13.36
CA ASP A 190 -7.12 3.34 12.89
C ASP A 190 -6.85 2.63 11.55
N LEU A 191 -5.60 2.68 11.06
CA LEU A 191 -5.19 2.11 9.78
C LEU A 191 -4.36 0.83 9.99
N PRO A 192 -4.36 -0.09 9.01
CA PRO A 192 -3.46 -1.24 9.02
C PRO A 192 -1.98 -0.80 9.08
N LEU A 193 -1.13 -1.59 9.76
CA LEU A 193 0.27 -1.27 10.00
C LEU A 193 1.07 -0.93 8.73
N HIS A 194 0.77 -1.58 7.60
CA HIS A 194 1.44 -1.29 6.33
C HIS A 194 1.10 0.11 5.79
N VAL A 195 -0.13 0.60 6.01
CA VAL A 195 -0.56 1.95 5.63
C VAL A 195 0.04 2.98 6.58
N GLU A 196 0.03 2.71 7.90
CA GLU A 196 0.69 3.59 8.87
C GLU A 196 2.20 3.72 8.59
N SER A 197 2.87 2.61 8.29
CA SER A 197 4.28 2.60 7.87
C SER A 197 4.51 3.44 6.61
N ARG A 198 3.57 3.42 5.66
CA ARG A 198 3.64 4.30 4.48
C ARG A 198 3.53 5.77 4.86
N ILE A 199 2.63 6.14 5.76
CA ILE A 199 2.48 7.51 6.25
C ILE A 199 3.78 7.98 6.93
N VAL A 200 4.39 7.12 7.76
CA VAL A 200 5.69 7.38 8.42
C VAL A 200 6.80 7.60 7.40
N ALA A 201 6.89 6.76 6.36
CA ALA A 201 7.87 6.93 5.30
C ALA A 201 7.69 8.29 4.59
N SER A 202 6.47 8.67 4.26
CA SER A 202 6.15 9.95 3.62
C SER A 202 6.42 11.16 4.50
N LEU A 203 6.19 11.08 5.82
CA LEU A 203 6.63 12.11 6.77
C LEU A 203 8.16 12.26 6.76
N GLY A 204 8.88 11.15 6.70
CA GLY A 204 10.35 11.15 6.56
C GLY A 204 10.83 11.75 5.23
N GLU A 205 10.11 11.55 4.13
CA GLU A 205 10.41 12.17 2.82
C GLU A 205 10.21 13.68 2.80
N LEU A 206 9.19 14.17 3.51
CA LEU A 206 8.97 15.60 3.70
C LEU A 206 10.07 16.24 4.56
N ALA A 207 10.70 15.47 5.45
CA ALA A 207 11.66 15.93 6.45
C ALA A 207 11.11 17.11 7.28
N ASP A 208 9.81 17.11 7.57
CA ASP A 208 9.16 18.16 8.34
C ASP A 208 9.23 17.86 9.84
N PRO A 209 9.78 18.77 10.68
CA PRO A 209 9.89 18.55 12.14
C PRO A 209 8.58 18.24 12.85
N ARG A 210 7.42 18.67 12.30
CA ARG A 210 6.10 18.37 12.89
C ARG A 210 5.77 16.88 12.89
N GLY A 211 6.42 16.10 12.03
CA GLY A 211 6.24 14.65 11.98
C GLY A 211 6.88 13.89 13.15
N ALA A 212 7.88 14.47 13.82
CA ALA A 212 8.72 13.74 14.79
C ALA A 212 7.90 13.09 15.93
N ALA A 213 7.05 13.87 16.59
CA ALA A 213 6.23 13.37 17.70
C ALA A 213 5.21 12.30 17.27
N ALA A 214 4.66 12.43 16.06
CA ALA A 214 3.72 11.44 15.52
C ALA A 214 4.41 10.10 15.22
N ILE A 215 5.64 10.15 14.69
CA ILE A 215 6.47 8.97 14.42
C ILE A 215 6.86 8.26 15.73
N GLU A 216 7.21 9.02 16.77
CA GLU A 216 7.47 8.45 18.11
C GLU A 216 6.24 7.75 18.69
N ARG A 217 5.06 8.38 18.58
CA ARG A 217 3.79 7.77 19.01
C ARG A 217 3.46 6.52 18.22
N PHE A 218 3.73 6.50 16.91
CA PHE A 218 3.58 5.30 16.08
C PHE A 218 4.49 4.17 16.57
N GLU A 219 5.79 4.44 16.74
CA GLU A 219 6.76 3.43 17.18
C GLU A 219 6.40 2.84 18.56
N ALA A 220 5.87 3.67 19.47
CA ALA A 220 5.39 3.22 20.78
C ALA A 220 4.20 2.25 20.71
N ARG A 221 3.39 2.32 19.64
CA ARG A 221 2.24 1.42 19.42
C ARG A 221 2.63 0.13 18.70
N VAL A 222 3.67 0.14 17.87
CA VAL A 222 4.12 -1.07 17.17
C VAL A 222 4.64 -2.07 18.20
N PRO A 223 4.06 -3.28 18.33
CA PRO A 223 4.53 -4.27 19.31
C PRO A 223 5.98 -4.67 19.06
N ALA A 224 6.68 -5.06 20.13
CA ALA A 224 7.99 -5.69 19.98
C ALA A 224 7.84 -7.08 19.34
N PRO A 225 8.81 -7.54 18.53
CA PRO A 225 8.85 -8.92 18.06
C PRO A 225 8.83 -9.91 19.22
N THR A 226 8.06 -10.99 19.08
CA THR A 226 7.81 -11.96 20.17
C THR A 226 8.53 -13.30 19.95
N GLY A 227 8.85 -13.65 18.71
CA GLY A 227 9.37 -14.94 18.29
C GLY A 227 8.31 -15.96 17.88
N ASP A 228 7.02 -15.68 18.14
CA ASP A 228 5.92 -16.64 17.94
C ASP A 228 5.47 -16.74 16.47
N ASP A 229 5.57 -15.65 15.72
CA ASP A 229 5.26 -15.60 14.29
C ASP A 229 6.35 -14.80 13.57
N ALA A 230 7.16 -15.52 12.79
CA ALA A 230 8.29 -14.95 12.07
C ALA A 230 7.89 -13.92 11.00
N PHE A 231 6.71 -14.08 10.40
CA PHE A 231 6.19 -13.17 9.38
C PHE A 231 5.68 -11.88 10.02
N GLU A 232 4.83 -11.98 11.03
CA GLU A 232 4.33 -10.80 11.78
C GLU A 232 5.49 -10.02 12.43
N ASP A 233 6.47 -10.74 12.98
CA ASP A 233 7.66 -10.12 13.55
C ASP A 233 8.53 -9.43 12.47
N ALA A 234 8.55 -9.94 11.24
CA ALA A 234 9.23 -9.26 10.13
C ALA A 234 8.54 -7.94 9.78
N ILE A 235 7.21 -7.92 9.72
CA ILE A 235 6.43 -6.69 9.48
C ILE A 235 6.68 -5.66 10.59
N ARG A 236 6.68 -6.08 11.86
CA ARG A 236 6.94 -5.19 13.01
C ARG A 236 8.36 -4.62 12.98
N ARG A 237 9.36 -5.41 12.59
CA ARG A 237 10.74 -4.94 12.41
C ARG A 237 10.82 -3.91 11.28
N GLU A 238 10.24 -4.19 10.13
CA GLU A 238 10.21 -3.27 8.98
C GLU A 238 9.56 -1.93 9.36
N ALA A 239 8.41 -1.96 10.04
CA ALA A 239 7.73 -0.76 10.53
C ALA A 239 8.62 0.11 11.44
N ARG A 240 9.38 -0.52 12.34
CA ARG A 240 10.34 0.15 13.23
C ARG A 240 11.55 0.71 12.47
N GLU A 241 12.06 0.00 11.49
CA GLU A 241 13.14 0.46 10.61
C GLU A 241 12.73 1.68 9.78
N ILE A 242 11.49 1.67 9.26
CA ILE A 242 10.89 2.82 8.58
C ILE A 242 10.80 4.03 9.51
N ALA A 243 10.33 3.84 10.75
CA ALA A 243 10.27 4.91 11.75
C ALA A 243 11.66 5.46 12.11
N ALA A 244 12.66 4.60 12.29
CA ALA A 244 14.04 5.03 12.54
C ALA A 244 14.59 5.85 11.36
N THR A 245 14.37 5.39 10.12
CA THR A 245 14.79 6.10 8.90
C THR A 245 14.11 7.46 8.78
N ALA A 246 12.81 7.53 9.06
CA ALA A 246 12.05 8.78 8.98
C ALA A 246 12.54 9.82 10.00
N ARG A 247 12.81 9.40 11.25
CA ARG A 247 13.39 10.29 12.28
C ARG A 247 14.76 10.82 11.89
N ASP A 248 15.62 9.95 11.37
CA ASP A 248 16.95 10.35 10.93
C ASP A 248 16.90 11.37 9.77
N ARG A 249 15.94 11.22 8.84
CA ARG A 249 15.71 12.24 7.80
C ARG A 249 15.23 13.57 8.38
N ILE A 250 14.26 13.55 9.30
CA ILE A 250 13.75 14.76 9.96
C ILE A 250 14.85 15.46 10.78
N SER A 251 15.75 14.71 11.40
CA SER A 251 16.85 15.27 12.21
C SER A 251 17.94 15.93 11.36
N ARG A 252 18.01 15.61 10.06
CA ARG A 252 19.00 16.12 9.11
C ARG A 252 18.47 17.24 8.20
N GLY A 253 17.16 17.37 8.05
CA GLY A 253 16.48 18.40 7.26
C GLY A 253 16.39 19.71 8.01
#